data_AF-A0A848UU79-F1
#
_entry.id   AF-A0A848UU79-F1
#
_cell.length_a   1.000
_cell.length_b   1.000
_cell.length_c   1.000
_cell.angle_alpha   90.00
_cell.angle_beta   90.00
_cell.angle_gamma   90.00
#
_symmetry.space_group_name_H-M   'P 1'
#
loop_
_entity.id
_entity.type
_entity.pdbx_description
1 polymer ?
#
loop_
_entity_poly.entity_id
_entity_poly.type
_entity_poly.pdbx_seq_one_letter_code
_entity_poly.pdbx_strand_id
1 'polypeptide(L)' 'MHYDKIKEPVGRFFNRSPWLRKLFYRLLDLLLLRTWHVHRELKKWRSQASPEAHILDAGSGFGQYTYFLTRLGKNYS' A
#
# COMPACT_ATOMS: atom_id res chain seq x y z
N MET A 1 -6.47 -15.44 20.05
CA MET A 1 -4.99 -15.37 19.93
C MET A 1 -4.54 -14.02 20.47
N HIS A 2 -3.68 -13.97 21.49
CA HIS A 2 -3.28 -12.73 22.18
C HIS A 2 -2.16 -12.00 21.40
N TYR A 3 -2.44 -11.53 20.18
CA TYR A 3 -1.52 -10.72 19.36
C TYR A 3 -2.10 -9.35 18.95
N ASP A 4 -3.38 -9.07 19.24
CA ASP A 4 -4.09 -7.91 18.72
C ASP A 4 -3.87 -6.59 19.49
N LYS A 5 -3.50 -6.66 20.77
CA LYS A 5 -3.54 -5.47 21.65
C LYS A 5 -2.55 -4.35 21.29
N ILE A 6 -1.49 -4.63 20.52
CA ILE A 6 -0.46 -3.64 20.17
C ILE A 6 -0.65 -3.09 18.74
N LYS A 7 -1.29 -3.85 17.83
CA LYS A 7 -1.47 -3.43 16.42
C LYS A 7 -2.73 -2.61 16.20
N GLU A 8 -3.77 -2.85 17.00
CA GLU A 8 -5.02 -2.10 16.92
C GLU A 8 -4.91 -0.59 17.22
N PRO A 9 -4.13 -0.11 18.22
CA PRO A 9 -4.05 1.31 18.53
C PRO A 9 -3.40 2.10 17.40
N VAL A 10 -2.38 1.50 16.77
CA VAL A 10 -1.63 2.09 15.66
C VAL A 10 -2.53 2.22 14.43
N GLY A 11 -3.24 1.15 14.06
CA GLY A 11 -4.22 1.19 12.98
C GLY A 11 -5.35 2.20 13.23
N ARG A 12 -5.89 2.24 14.46
CA ARG A 12 -6.92 3.21 14.85
C ARG A 12 -6.43 4.66 14.81
N PHE A 13 -5.19 4.93 15.22
CA PHE A 13 -4.62 6.28 15.19
C PHE A 13 -4.41 6.77 13.75
N PHE A 14 -3.82 5.94 12.89
CA PHE A 14 -3.53 6.33 11.52
C PHE A 14 -4.77 6.40 10.61
N ASN A 15 -5.88 5.74 10.99
CA ASN A 15 -7.14 5.81 10.25
C ASN A 15 -8.03 7.02 10.59
N ARG A 16 -7.62 7.90 11.52
CA ARG A 16 -8.42 9.08 11.91
C ARG A 16 -8.47 10.16 10.83
N SER A 17 -7.44 10.25 9.99
CA SER A 17 -7.35 11.26 8.93
C SER A 17 -6.65 10.68 7.69
N PRO A 18 -7.09 11.05 6.47
CA PRO A 18 -6.43 10.63 5.23
C PRO A 18 -4.94 10.97 5.19
N TRP A 19 -4.52 12.08 5.82
CA TRP A 19 -3.10 12.46 5.87
C TRP A 19 -2.28 11.50 6.75
N LEU A 20 -2.82 11.12 7.92
CA LEU A 20 -2.18 10.16 8.82
C LEU A 20 -2.03 8.79 8.14
N ARG A 21 -3.04 8.36 7.38
CA ARG A 21 -2.97 7.11 6.62
C ARG A 21 -1.89 7.13 5.53
N LYS A 22 -1.72 8.26 4.84
CA LYS A 22 -0.62 8.47 3.89
C LYS A 22 0.75 8.47 4.58
N LEU A 23 0.86 9.09 5.75
CA LEU A 23 2.08 9.06 6.56
C LEU A 23 2.42 7.64 6.98
N PHE A 24 1.43 6.88 7.43
CA PHE A 24 1.59 5.47 7.80
C PHE A 24 2.15 4.63 6.64
N TYR A 25 1.61 4.79 5.44
CA TYR A 25 2.15 4.10 4.25
C TYR A 25 3.60 4.46 3.97
N ARG A 26 3.98 5.74 4.10
CA ARG A 26 5.38 6.17 3.92
C ARG A 26 6.31 5.58 4.99
N LEU A 27 5.84 5.47 6.23
CA LEU A 27 6.60 4.83 7.30
C LEU A 27 6.78 3.33 7.03
N LEU A 28 5.72 2.65 6.59
CA LEU A 28 5.81 1.26 6.18
C LEU A 28 6.74 1.06 4.98
N ASP A 29 6.75 1.98 4.01
CA ASP A 29 7.69 1.97 2.90
C ASP A 29 9.13 2.09 3.42
N LEU A 30 9.39 3.02 4.34
CA LEU A 30 10.72 3.28 4.88
C LEU A 30 11.25 2.12 5.74
N LEU A 31 10.40 1.59 6.62
CA LEU A 31 10.80 0.59 7.63
C LEU A 31 10.89 -0.82 7.05
N LEU A 32 10.14 -1.13 5.99
CA LEU A 32 10.07 -2.48 5.42
C LEU A 32 10.83 -2.55 4.10
N LEU A 33 12.04 -3.12 4.14
CA LEU A 33 12.85 -3.36 2.94
C LEU A 33 12.10 -4.16 1.86
N ARG A 34 11.26 -5.12 2.27
CA ARG A 34 10.43 -5.92 1.36
C ARG A 34 9.53 -5.06 0.46
N THR A 35 9.07 -3.91 0.97
CA THR A 35 8.21 -3.01 0.21
C THR A 35 8.96 -2.38 -0.96
N TRP A 36 10.26 -2.13 -0.82
CA TRP A 36 11.07 -1.58 -1.90
C TRP A 36 11.20 -2.56 -3.06
N HIS A 37 11.36 -3.84 -2.75
CA HIS A 37 11.37 -4.90 -3.74
C HIS A 37 10.04 -4.94 -4.51
N VAL A 38 8.91 -4.95 -3.80
CA VAL A 38 7.57 -4.92 -4.42
C VAL A 38 7.39 -3.69 -5.31
N HIS A 39 7.74 -2.49 -4.84
CA HIS A 39 7.66 -1.26 -5.63
C HIS A 39 8.53 -1.32 -6.89
N ARG A 40 9.71 -1.94 -6.81
CA ARG A 40 10.59 -2.12 -7.96
C ARG A 40 9.94 -3.04 -9.00
N GLU A 41 9.39 -4.17 -8.60
CA GLU A 41 8.77 -5.11 -9.53
C GLU A 41 7.46 -4.54 -10.11
N LEU A 42 6.65 -3.83 -9.32
CA LEU A 42 5.46 -3.11 -9.83
C LEU A 42 5.83 -2.02 -10.85
N LYS A 43 6.92 -1.29 -10.63
CA LYS A 43 7.42 -0.28 -11.59
C LYS A 43 7.88 -0.92 -12.90
N LYS A 44 8.51 -2.10 -12.85
CA LYS A 44 8.86 -2.84 -14.07
C LYS A 44 7.62 -3.36 -14.78
N TRP A 45 6.67 -3.94 -14.05
CA TRP A 45 5.41 -4.41 -14.61
C TRP A 45 4.63 -3.29 -15.30
N ARG A 46 4.66 -2.07 -14.76
CA ARG A 46 4.00 -0.89 -15.35
C ARG A 46 4.35 -0.68 -16.83
N SER A 47 5.58 -0.94 -17.27
CA SER A 47 5.94 -0.73 -18.70
C SER A 47 5.24 -1.69 -19.66
N GLN A 48 4.72 -2.81 -19.13
CA GLN A 48 4.00 -3.83 -19.87
C GLN A 48 2.49 -3.79 -19.59
N ALA A 49 2.07 -3.06 -18.56
CA ALA A 49 0.67 -2.97 -18.16
C ALA A 49 -0.13 -2.08 -19.11
N SER A 50 -1.39 -2.46 -19.34
CA SER A 50 -2.35 -1.59 -20.02
C SER A 50 -2.51 -0.27 -19.25
N PRO A 51 -2.64 0.88 -19.92
CA PRO A 51 -2.98 2.14 -19.28
C PRO A 51 -4.26 2.08 -18.41
N GLU A 52 -5.16 1.13 -18.71
CA GLU A 52 -6.44 0.88 -18.03
C GLU A 52 -6.46 -0.47 -17.31
N ALA A 53 -5.34 -0.86 -16.69
CA ALA A 53 -5.25 -2.13 -15.99
C ALA A 53 -6.26 -2.24 -14.84
N HIS A 54 -6.98 -3.36 -14.79
CA HIS A 54 -7.81 -3.77 -13.66
C HIS A 54 -6.97 -4.64 -12.71
N ILE A 55 -6.80 -4.21 -11.46
CA ILE A 55 -5.85 -4.80 -10.52
C ILE A 55 -6.54 -5.21 -9.23
N LEU A 56 -6.55 -6.51 -8.94
CA LEU A 56 -7.06 -7.06 -7.68
C LEU A 56 -5.92 -7.26 -6.67
N ASP A 57 -5.98 -6.57 -5.54
CA ASP A 57 -5.06 -6.76 -4.41
C ASP A 57 -5.64 -7.78 -3.41
N ALA A 58 -5.33 -9.06 -3.66
CA ALA A 58 -5.80 -10.17 -2.83
C ALA A 58 -5.11 -10.15 -1.45
N GLY A 59 -5.84 -9.70 -0.43
CA GLY A 59 -5.30 -9.56 0.93
C GLY A 59 -4.57 -8.23 1.17
N SER A 60 -5.14 -7.13 0.68
CA SER A 60 -4.55 -5.78 0.72
C SER A 60 -4.13 -5.26 2.10
N GLY A 61 -4.61 -5.87 3.19
CA GLY A 61 -4.26 -5.50 4.55
C GLY A 61 -4.60 -4.03 4.83
N PHE A 62 -3.57 -3.20 5.05
CA PHE A 62 -3.77 -1.75 5.24
C PHE A 62 -3.98 -0.97 3.92
N GLY A 63 -3.91 -1.60 2.75
CA GLY A 63 -4.09 -0.97 1.43
C GLY A 63 -2.89 -0.16 0.96
N GLN A 64 -1.70 -0.39 1.52
CA GLN A 64 -0.47 0.33 1.17
C GLN A 64 -0.11 0.14 -0.31
N TYR A 65 -0.16 -1.10 -0.82
CA TYR A 65 0.19 -1.41 -2.21
C TYR A 65 -0.89 -0.94 -3.19
N THR A 66 -2.16 -1.11 -2.82
CA THR A 66 -3.28 -0.52 -3.58
C THR A 66 -3.11 1.01 -3.74
N TYR A 67 -2.75 1.71 -2.65
CA TYR A 67 -2.48 3.15 -2.69
C TYR A 67 -1.25 3.50 -3.56
N PHE A 68 -0.22 2.66 -3.56
CA PHE A 68 0.93 2.86 -4.43
C PHE A 68 0.57 2.67 -5.92
N LEU A 69 -0.22 1.65 -6.24
CA LEU A 69 -0.66 1.31 -7.60
C LEU A 69 -1.54 2.39 -8.23
N THR A 70 -2.48 2.97 -7.48
CA THR A 70 -3.30 4.09 -7.96
C THR A 70 -2.48 5.35 -8.27
N ARG A 71 -1.28 5.49 -7.70
CA ARG A 71 -0.33 6.55 -8.05
C ARG A 71 0.57 6.18 -9.22
N LEU A 72 0.65 4.89 -9.55
CA LEU A 72 1.47 4.36 -10.62
C LEU A 72 0.75 4.49 -11.97
N GLY A 73 -0.58 4.37 -12.04
CA GLY A 73 -1.35 4.59 -13.26
C GLY A 73 -2.58 5.45 -12.99
N LYS A 74 -2.86 6.42 -13.87
CA LYS A 74 -3.98 7.36 -13.68
C LYS A 74 -5.36 6.69 -13.85
N ASN A 75 -5.44 5.64 -14.68
CA ASN A 75 -6.69 4.97 -15.04
C ASN A 75 -6.75 3.52 -14.54
N TYR A 76 -5.94 3.18 -13.52
CA TYR A 76 -6.00 1.84 -12.92
C TYR A 76 -7.23 1.73 -12.01
N SER A 77 -7.89 0.57 -12.00
CA SER A 77 -9.07 0.29 -11.17
C SER A 77 -9.00 -1.05 -10.46
#